data_AF-A0A967MYC1-F1
#
_entry.id   AF-A0A967MYC1-F1
#
_cell.length_a   1.000
_cell.length_b   1.000
_cell.length_c   1.000
_cell.angle_alpha   90.00
_cell.angle_beta   90.00
_cell.angle_gamma   90.00
#
_symmetry.space_group_name_H-M   'P 1'
#
loop_
_entity.id
_entity.type
_entity.pdbx_description
1 polymer ?
#
loop_
_entity_poly.entity_id
_entity_poly.type
_entity_poly.pdbx_seq_one_letter_code
_entity_poly.pdbx_strand_id
1 'polypeptide(L)'
;MNIVQRRYLFFAISLIIIIPGVVGLIIWGLPMGIDFTGGSLLEIRFPSSADRPQPADVIAIYEEYGFPDSLVQTSGEDGLIIRSKNMDDATKDQIITEIENQSGSTVTILRFESVGPSVGQEVASRAAGAV
;
A
#
# COMPACT_ATOMS: atom_id res chain seq x y z
N MET A 1 -38.77 -22.81 -7.32
CA MET A 1 -38.42 -22.33 -5.97
C MET A 1 -39.01 -20.93 -5.77
N ASN A 2 -39.92 -20.73 -4.82
CA ASN A 2 -40.56 -19.42 -4.59
C ASN A 2 -39.68 -18.52 -3.71
N ILE A 3 -38.70 -17.85 -4.31
CA ILE A 3 -37.80 -16.91 -3.61
C ILE A 3 -38.55 -15.68 -3.10
N VAL A 4 -39.48 -15.13 -3.90
CA VAL A 4 -40.25 -13.92 -3.58
C VAL A 4 -41.14 -14.10 -2.34
N GLN A 5 -41.72 -15.29 -2.16
CA GLN A 5 -42.60 -15.59 -1.02
C GLN A 5 -41.83 -15.67 0.32
N ARG A 6 -40.56 -16.10 0.29
CA ARG A 6 -39.70 -16.24 1.49
C ARG A 6 -38.67 -15.11 1.62
N ARG A 7 -38.88 -13.97 0.95
CA ARG A 7 -37.91 -12.85 0.89
C ARG A 7 -37.36 -12.41 2.26
N TYR A 8 -38.19 -12.43 3.30
CA TYR A 8 -37.77 -12.03 4.65
C TYR A 8 -36.78 -13.01 5.29
N LEU A 9 -36.85 -14.30 4.96
CA LEU A 9 -35.89 -15.30 5.42
C LEU A 9 -34.52 -15.09 4.76
N PHE A 10 -34.51 -14.75 3.47
CA PHE A 10 -33.27 -14.39 2.77
C PHE A 10 -32.69 -13.07 3.29
N PHE A 11 -33.53 -12.05 3.56
CA PHE A 11 -33.07 -10.81 4.20
C PHE A 11 -32.50 -11.06 5.61
N ALA A 12 -33.11 -11.93 6.41
CA ALA A 12 -32.59 -12.27 7.73
C ALA A 12 -31.20 -12.95 7.64
N ILE A 13 -31.03 -13.90 6.73
CA ILE A 13 -29.73 -14.55 6.48
C ILE A 13 -28.68 -13.51 6.02
N SER A 14 -29.05 -12.62 5.10
CA SER A 14 -28.15 -11.53 4.67
C SER A 14 -27.77 -10.62 5.83
N LEU A 15 -28.72 -10.25 6.68
CA LEU A 15 -28.48 -9.37 7.82
C LEU A 15 -27.51 -10.00 8.84
N ILE A 16 -27.61 -11.31 9.07
CA ILE A 16 -26.69 -12.06 9.94
C ILE A 16 -25.25 -12.04 9.42
N ILE A 17 -25.03 -11.87 8.12
CA ILE A 17 -23.69 -11.76 7.53
C ILE A 17 -23.22 -10.30 7.52
N ILE A 18 -24.11 -9.38 7.13
CA ILE A 18 -23.80 -7.95 6.98
C ILE A 18 -23.48 -7.33 8.34
N ILE A 19 -24.30 -7.58 9.37
CA ILE A 19 -24.14 -6.91 10.68
C ILE A 19 -22.76 -7.23 11.30
N PRO A 20 -22.33 -8.50 11.45
CA PRO A 20 -21.01 -8.80 11.97
C PRO A 20 -19.88 -8.23 11.11
N GLY A 21 -20.04 -8.21 9.77
CA GLY A 21 -19.06 -7.59 8.88
C GLY A 21 -18.90 -6.08 9.12
N VAL A 22 -20.02 -5.36 9.23
CA VAL A 22 -20.03 -3.92 9.54
C VAL A 22 -19.47 -3.66 10.94
N VAL A 23 -19.87 -4.45 11.93
CA VAL A 23 -19.34 -4.34 13.31
C VAL A 23 -17.84 -4.58 13.34
N GLY A 24 -17.33 -5.57 12.59
CA GLY A 24 -15.90 -5.83 12.46
C GLY A 24 -15.13 -4.65 11.86
N LEU A 25 -15.68 -4.03 10.80
CA LEU A 25 -15.09 -2.84 10.19
C LEU A 25 -15.06 -1.63 11.14
N ILE A 26 -16.07 -1.46 11.99
CA ILE A 26 -16.09 -0.36 12.97
C ILE A 26 -15.06 -0.60 14.08
N ILE A 27 -14.94 -1.84 14.60
CA ILE A 27 -14.04 -2.16 15.71
C ILE A 27 -12.57 -2.14 15.28
N TRP A 28 -12.24 -2.76 14.14
CA TRP A 28 -10.85 -2.85 13.66
C TRP A 28 -10.44 -1.68 12.76
N GLY A 29 -11.39 -0.86 12.33
CA GLY A 29 -11.15 0.22 11.39
C GLY A 29 -10.96 -0.28 9.95
N LEU A 30 -10.84 0.67 9.04
CA LEU A 30 -10.52 0.42 7.64
C LEU A 30 -8.99 0.48 7.46
N PRO A 31 -8.37 -0.49 6.75
CA PRO A 31 -6.97 -0.41 6.37
C PRO A 31 -6.80 0.67 5.30
N MET A 32 -6.59 1.91 5.74
CA MET A 32 -6.50 3.05 4.85
C MET A 32 -5.25 2.97 3.97
N GLY A 33 -5.44 3.24 2.67
CA GLY A 33 -4.34 3.35 1.70
C GLY A 33 -3.53 4.63 1.89
N ILE A 34 -2.44 4.75 1.12
CA ILE A 34 -1.54 5.91 1.12
C ILE A 34 -2.26 7.21 0.73
N ASP A 35 -3.31 7.12 -0.11
CA ASP A 35 -4.11 8.26 -0.55
C ASP A 35 -4.87 8.95 0.60
N PHE A 36 -5.10 8.23 1.70
CA PHE A 36 -5.89 8.70 2.85
C PHE A 36 -5.05 8.93 4.12
N THR A 37 -3.88 8.31 4.21
CA THR A 37 -2.96 8.43 5.36
C THR A 37 -1.77 9.33 5.08
N GLY A 38 -1.44 9.55 3.80
CA GLY A 38 -0.17 10.10 3.39
C GLY A 38 0.92 9.01 3.41
N GLY A 39 1.81 9.06 2.43
CA GLY A 39 2.78 7.99 2.21
C GLY A 39 3.58 8.22 0.94
N SER A 40 4.51 7.30 0.68
CA SER A 40 5.22 7.23 -0.58
C SER A 40 5.10 5.83 -1.18
N LEU A 41 4.95 5.79 -2.50
CA LEU A 41 4.95 4.60 -3.32
C LEU A 41 6.09 4.70 -4.32
N LEU A 42 7.01 3.75 -4.25
CA LEU A 42 8.10 3.61 -5.21
C LEU A 42 7.97 2.28 -5.94
N GLU A 43 7.92 2.34 -7.26
CA GLU A 43 7.90 1.17 -8.13
C GLU A 43 9.15 1.18 -9.00
N ILE A 44 9.98 0.16 -8.83
CA ILE A 44 11.26 0.01 -9.52
C ILE A 44 11.32 -1.32 -10.27
N ARG A 45 12.05 -1.32 -11.37
CA ARG A 45 12.34 -2.51 -12.17
C ARG A 45 13.85 -2.69 -12.32
N PHE A 46 14.29 -3.92 -12.14
CA PHE A 46 15.67 -4.34 -12.32
C PHE A 46 15.90 -4.80 -13.76
N PRO A 47 17.13 -4.67 -14.29
CA PRO A 47 17.45 -5.14 -15.65
C PRO A 47 17.28 -6.65 -15.83
N SER A 48 17.49 -7.41 -14.75
CA SER A 48 17.38 -8.86 -14.68
C SER A 48 16.71 -9.27 -13.36
N SER A 49 15.93 -10.35 -13.39
CA SER A 49 15.32 -10.93 -12.18
C SER A 49 16.36 -11.45 -11.19
N ALA A 50 17.58 -11.73 -11.65
CA ALA A 50 18.71 -12.12 -10.80
C ALA A 50 19.27 -10.95 -9.96
N ASP A 51 19.11 -9.71 -10.45
CA ASP A 51 19.62 -8.51 -9.79
C ASP A 51 18.63 -7.96 -8.76
N ARG A 52 17.39 -8.50 -8.73
CA ARG A 52 16.36 -8.08 -7.79
C ARG A 52 16.74 -8.55 -6.38
N PRO A 53 17.00 -7.64 -5.42
CA PRO A 53 17.28 -8.00 -4.04
C PRO A 53 16.06 -8.67 -3.39
N GLN A 54 16.29 -9.40 -2.29
CA GLN A 54 15.17 -9.94 -1.54
C GLN A 54 14.38 -8.79 -0.89
N PRO A 55 13.05 -8.91 -0.76
CA PRO A 55 12.24 -7.89 -0.10
C PRO A 55 12.75 -7.53 1.30
N ALA A 56 13.31 -8.51 2.03
CA ALA A 56 13.89 -8.30 3.36
C ALA A 56 15.10 -7.34 3.36
N ASP A 57 15.95 -7.41 2.33
CA ASP A 57 17.13 -6.54 2.21
C ASP A 57 16.69 -5.09 1.95
N VAL A 58 15.68 -4.91 1.10
CA VAL A 58 15.10 -3.59 0.82
C VAL A 58 14.40 -3.02 2.04
N ILE A 59 13.69 -3.85 2.82
CA ILE A 59 13.11 -3.41 4.09
C ILE A 59 14.21 -2.89 5.01
N ALA A 60 15.31 -3.63 5.19
CA ALA A 60 16.43 -3.22 6.04
C ALA A 60 17.04 -1.87 5.64
N ILE A 61 17.21 -1.62 4.33
CA ILE A 61 17.63 -0.29 3.83
C ILE A 61 16.62 0.76 4.28
N TYR A 62 15.32 0.55 4.04
CA TYR A 62 14.29 1.50 4.44
C TYR A 62 14.27 1.75 5.95
N GLU A 63 14.52 0.74 6.79
CA GLU A 63 14.64 0.93 8.25
C GLU A 63 15.80 1.88 8.60
N GLU A 64 16.96 1.75 7.96
CA GLU A 64 18.13 2.61 8.17
C GLU A 64 17.86 4.07 7.81
N TYR A 65 17.07 4.31 6.77
CA TYR A 65 16.63 5.65 6.36
C TYR A 65 15.42 6.18 7.16
N GLY A 66 14.98 5.48 8.22
CA GLY A 66 13.91 5.94 9.11
C GLY A 66 12.49 5.54 8.71
N PHE A 67 12.34 4.54 7.85
CA PHE A 67 11.06 3.98 7.39
C PHE A 67 10.85 2.52 7.86
N PRO A 68 10.75 2.26 9.18
CA PRO A 68 10.64 0.90 9.74
C PRO A 68 9.35 0.17 9.35
N ASP A 69 8.30 0.91 8.97
CA ASP A 69 7.00 0.35 8.59
C ASP A 69 6.86 0.19 7.06
N SER A 70 7.97 0.00 6.34
CA SER A 70 7.94 -0.16 4.89
C SER A 70 7.38 -1.52 4.47
N LEU A 71 6.57 -1.53 3.41
CA LEU A 71 5.98 -2.73 2.83
C LEU A 71 6.56 -2.93 1.43
N VAL A 72 7.36 -3.97 1.26
CA VAL A 72 7.95 -4.34 -0.04
C VAL A 72 7.19 -5.53 -0.63
N GLN A 73 6.74 -5.38 -1.87
CA GLN A 73 6.01 -6.40 -2.62
C GLN A 73 6.70 -6.64 -3.96
N THR A 74 6.81 -7.89 -4.38
CA THR A 74 7.33 -8.22 -5.70
C THR A 74 6.30 -7.90 -6.78
N SER A 75 6.75 -7.28 -7.87
CA SER A 75 5.94 -6.96 -9.04
C SER A 75 6.52 -7.67 -10.26
N GLY A 76 5.87 -8.75 -10.71
CA GLY A 76 6.42 -9.59 -11.78
C GLY A 76 7.67 -10.36 -11.37
N GLU A 77 8.59 -10.61 -12.32
CA GLU A 77 9.84 -11.35 -12.07
C GLU A 77 10.99 -10.43 -11.64
N ASP A 78 10.99 -9.19 -12.12
CA ASP A 78 12.09 -8.23 -12.07
C ASP A 78 11.70 -6.90 -11.41
N GLY A 79 10.50 -6.76 -10.86
CA GLY A 79 10.02 -5.52 -10.25
C GLY A 79 9.81 -5.60 -8.74
N LEU A 80 9.87 -4.44 -8.09
CA LEU A 80 9.49 -4.25 -6.69
C LEU A 80 8.58 -3.03 -6.56
N ILE A 81 7.55 -3.16 -5.72
CA ILE A 81 6.69 -2.07 -5.27
C ILE A 81 6.94 -1.88 -3.78
N ILE A 82 7.36 -0.68 -3.39
CA ILE A 82 7.64 -0.32 -2.02
C ILE A 82 6.65 0.75 -1.57
N ARG A 83 5.94 0.48 -0.47
CA ARG A 83 5.12 1.45 0.24
C ARG A 83 5.80 1.85 1.54
N SER A 84 5.82 3.14 1.84
CA SER A 84 6.41 3.67 3.06
C SER A 84 5.68 4.95 3.50
N LYS A 85 6.09 5.51 4.64
CA LYS A 85 5.67 6.85 5.04
C LYS A 85 6.13 7.89 4.01
N ASN A 86 5.53 9.07 4.05
CA ASN A 86 5.89 10.16 3.16
C ASN A 86 7.41 10.42 3.23
N MET A 87 8.06 10.44 2.07
CA MET A 87 9.48 10.72 1.89
C MET A 87 9.65 11.81 0.84
N ASP A 88 10.72 12.60 0.96
CA ASP A 88 11.09 13.59 -0.05
C ASP A 88 11.90 12.96 -1.19
N ASP A 89 12.08 13.74 -2.28
CA ASP A 89 12.84 13.29 -3.44
C ASP A 89 14.31 13.03 -3.12
N ALA A 90 14.90 13.80 -2.20
CA ALA A 90 16.30 13.64 -1.82
C ALA A 90 16.55 12.30 -1.12
N THR A 91 15.69 11.93 -0.17
CA THR A 91 15.78 10.64 0.53
C THR A 91 15.49 9.48 -0.42
N LYS A 92 14.52 9.64 -1.33
CA LYS A 92 14.24 8.67 -2.39
C LYS A 92 15.49 8.41 -3.26
N ASP A 93 16.18 9.46 -3.70
CA ASP A 93 17.38 9.34 -4.54
C ASP A 93 18.53 8.63 -3.79
N GLN A 94 18.68 8.88 -2.48
CA GLN A 94 19.66 8.18 -1.64
C GLN A 94 19.34 6.68 -1.49
N ILE A 95 18.07 6.35 -1.21
CA ILE A 95 17.61 4.97 -1.09
C ILE A 95 17.82 4.22 -2.41
N ILE A 96 17.50 4.84 -3.55
CA ILE A 96 17.71 4.22 -4.87
C ILE A 96 19.19 3.94 -5.10
N THR A 97 20.06 4.91 -4.80
CA THR A 97 21.51 4.74 -4.93
C THR A 97 22.00 3.55 -4.09
N GLU A 98 21.48 3.40 -2.86
CA GLU A 98 21.84 2.27 -2.00
C GLU A 98 21.33 0.92 -2.53
N ILE A 99 20.11 0.90 -3.07
CA ILE A 99 19.56 -0.29 -3.73
C ILE A 99 20.40 -0.69 -4.95
N GLU A 100 20.84 0.28 -5.76
CA GLU A 100 21.72 0.06 -6.91
C GLU A 100 23.11 -0.43 -6.50
N ASN A 101 23.66 0.09 -5.41
CA ASN A 101 24.95 -0.35 -4.86
C ASN A 101 24.88 -1.80 -4.38
N GLN A 102 23.78 -2.21 -3.73
CA GLN A 102 23.61 -3.59 -3.28
C GLN A 102 23.28 -4.58 -4.40
N SER A 103 22.45 -4.17 -5.37
CA SER A 103 22.09 -5.03 -6.50
C SER A 103 23.21 -5.15 -7.53
N GLY A 104 24.13 -4.17 -7.58
CA GLY A 104 25.17 -4.06 -8.61
C GLY A 104 24.63 -3.67 -9.99
N SER A 105 23.35 -3.26 -10.07
CA SER A 105 22.65 -2.92 -11.32
C SER A 105 21.85 -1.63 -11.16
N THR A 106 21.92 -0.78 -12.20
CA THR A 106 21.08 0.43 -12.28
C THR A 106 19.61 0.05 -12.44
N VAL A 107 18.75 0.62 -11.60
CA VAL A 107 17.31 0.33 -11.58
C VAL A 107 16.55 1.36 -12.40
N THR A 108 15.45 0.94 -13.01
CA THR A 108 14.52 1.85 -13.70
C THR A 108 13.35 2.17 -12.78
N ILE A 109 13.17 3.46 -12.46
CA ILE A 109 12.00 3.92 -11.71
C ILE A 109 10.81 3.94 -12.66
N LEU A 110 9.80 3.10 -12.40
CA LEU A 110 8.56 3.08 -13.16
C LEU A 110 7.57 4.11 -12.63
N ARG A 111 7.51 4.25 -11.31
CA ARG A 111 6.57 5.15 -10.64
C ARG A 111 7.13 5.61 -9.31
N PHE A 112 6.99 6.90 -9.03
CA PHE A 112 7.17 7.45 -7.70
C PHE A 112 6.02 8.41 -7.42
N GLU A 113 5.27 8.13 -6.37
CA GLU A 113 4.18 8.96 -5.89
C GLU A 113 4.39 9.23 -4.40
N SER A 114 4.33 10.49 -4.01
CA SER A 114 4.43 10.88 -2.60
C SER A 114 3.33 11.85 -2.25
N VAL A 115 2.53 11.50 -1.24
CA VAL A 115 1.41 12.29 -0.76
C VAL A 115 1.70 12.71 0.67
N GLY A 116 1.71 14.02 0.92
CA GLY A 116 1.90 14.57 2.25
C GLY A 116 0.74 14.19 3.20
N PRO A 117 1.01 13.99 4.49
CA PRO A 117 -0.02 13.58 5.46
C PRO A 117 -1.19 14.57 5.58
N SER A 118 -0.94 15.87 5.37
CA SER A 118 -1.99 16.89 5.34
C SER A 118 -2.94 16.71 4.16
N VAL A 119 -2.41 16.45 2.97
CA VAL A 119 -3.19 16.22 1.74
C VAL A 119 -3.98 14.92 1.86
N GLY A 120 -3.35 13.85 2.36
CA GLY A 120 -4.03 12.57 2.58
C GLY A 120 -5.21 12.68 3.55
N GLN A 121 -5.04 13.39 4.68
CA GLN A 121 -6.13 13.66 5.62
C GLN A 121 -7.26 14.49 5.00
N GLU A 122 -6.92 15.48 4.18
CA GLU A 122 -7.93 16.29 3.49
C GLU A 122 -8.73 15.45 2.49
N VAL A 123 -8.07 14.59 1.71
CA VAL A 123 -8.72 13.65 0.78
C VAL A 123 -9.63 12.68 1.55
N ALA A 124 -9.16 12.14 2.67
CA ALA A 124 -9.96 11.26 3.53
C ALA A 124 -11.20 11.96 4.09
N SER A 125 -11.06 13.20 4.58
CA SER A 125 -12.18 13.99 5.08
C SER A 125 -13.20 14.29 3.99
N ARG A 126 -12.74 14.64 2.78
CA ARG A 126 -13.63 14.93 1.65
C ARG A 126 -14.34 13.67 1.16
N ALA A 127 -13.65 12.54 1.10
CA ALA A 127 -14.24 11.25 0.72
C ALA A 127 -15.30 10.79 1.72
N ALA A 128 -15.06 10.97 3.03
CA ALA A 128 -16.04 10.66 4.06
C ALA A 128 -17.30 11.56 4.00
N GLY A 129 -17.13 12.83 3.60
CA GLY A 129 -18.22 13.80 3.43
C GLY A 129 -18.93 13.73 2.07
N ALA A 130 -18.43 12.94 1.13
CA ALA A 130 -19.05 12.76 -0.18
C ALA A 130 -20.22 11.77 -0.06
N VAL A 131 -21.42 12.30 0.20
CA VAL A 131 -22.69 11.56 0.26
C VAL A 131 -23.70 12.22 -0.67
#